data_AF-F2YED0-F1
#
_entry.id   AF-F2YED0-F1
#
_cell.length_a   1.000
_cell.length_b   1.000
_cell.length_c   1.000
_cell.angle_alpha   90.00
_cell.angle_beta   90.00
_cell.angle_gamma   90.00
#
_symmetry.space_group_name_H-M   'P 1'
#
loop_
_entity.id
_entity.type
_entity.pdbx_description
1 polymer ?
#
loop_
_entity_poly.entity_id
_entity_poly.type
_entity_poly.pdbx_seq_one_letter_code
_entity_poly.pdbx_strand_id
1 'polypeptide(L)' 'MTHQAHAYHMVDPSPWPLTGAIAALLMTSGLAVWFHFNNMTLMN' A
#
# COMPACT_ATOMS: atom_id res chain seq x y z
N MET A 1 21.87 -13.05 26.46
CA MET A 1 21.90 -13.20 24.99
C MET A 1 20.54 -13.70 24.54
N THR A 2 19.65 -12.84 24.07
CA THR A 2 18.34 -13.24 23.52
C THR A 2 18.51 -13.61 22.05
N HIS A 3 19.15 -14.75 21.81
CA HIS A 3 19.28 -15.31 20.47
C HIS A 3 17.99 -16.05 20.12
N GLN A 4 17.46 -15.83 18.92
CA GLN A 4 16.33 -16.59 18.41
C GLN A 4 16.77 -18.04 18.16
N ALA A 5 16.04 -19.03 18.67
CA ALA A 5 16.36 -20.45 18.51
C ALA A 5 15.92 -21.02 17.14
N HIS A 6 15.57 -20.16 16.19
CA HIS A 6 15.05 -20.52 14.88
C HIS A 6 15.72 -19.70 13.78
N ALA A 7 15.73 -20.25 12.56
CA ALA A 7 16.29 -19.60 11.37
C ALA A 7 15.31 -18.61 10.69
N TYR A 8 14.14 -18.34 11.28
CA TYR A 8 13.20 -17.34 10.74
C TYR A 8 13.62 -15.91 11.07
N HIS A 9 13.35 -15.01 10.12
CA HIS A 9 13.57 -13.57 10.28
C HIS A 9 12.30 -12.89 10.81
N MET A 10 12.40 -12.29 12.00
CA MET A 10 11.34 -11.46 12.56
C MET A 10 11.46 -10.06 11.96
N VAL A 11 10.66 -9.79 10.93
CA VAL A 11 10.71 -8.51 10.20
C VAL A 11 10.26 -7.37 11.12
N ASP A 12 11.02 -6.28 11.11
CA ASP A 12 10.65 -5.07 11.84
C ASP A 12 9.35 -4.45 11.29
N PRO A 13 8.54 -3.80 12.15
CA PRO A 13 7.39 -3.04 11.69
C PRO A 13 7.82 -2.01 10.64
N SER A 14 7.15 -2.01 9.48
CA SER A 14 7.41 -1.06 8.41
C SER A 14 6.13 -0.36 7.96
N PRO A 15 6.20 0.91 7.53
CA PRO A 15 5.04 1.65 7.04
C PRO A 15 4.61 1.25 5.62
N TRP A 16 5.48 0.54 4.89
CA TRP A 16 5.30 0.22 3.47
C TRP A 16 4.02 -0.56 3.12
N PRO A 17 3.58 -1.56 3.93
CA PRO A 17 2.32 -2.24 3.66
C PRO A 17 1.12 -1.30 3.70
N LEU A 18 1.11 -0.33 4.64
CA LEU A 18 0.04 0.65 4.75
C LEU A 18 0.06 1.62 3.56
N THR A 19 1.22 2.16 3.21
CA THR A 19 1.34 3.07 2.08
C THR A 19 1.00 2.37 0.76
N GLY A 20 1.37 1.10 0.60
CA GLY A 20 1.01 0.29 -0.57
C GLY A 20 -0.50 0.05 -0.68
N ALA A 21 -1.17 -0.26 0.43
CA ALA A 21 -2.62 -0.42 0.47
C ALA A 21 -3.36 0.89 0.09
N ILE A 22 -2.92 2.03 0.64
CA ILE A 22 -3.50 3.34 0.30
C ILE A 22 -3.24 3.68 -1.18
N ALA A 23 -2.03 3.43 -1.69
CA ALA A 23 -1.71 3.67 -3.09
C ALA A 23 -2.59 2.84 -4.04
N ALA A 24 -2.81 1.56 -3.74
CA ALA A 24 -3.70 0.69 -4.52
C ALA A 24 -5.15 1.19 -4.51
N LEU A 25 -5.65 1.67 -3.36
CA LEU A 25 -6.98 2.24 -3.23
C LEU A 25 -7.13 3.52 -4.06
N LEU A 26 -6.17 4.44 -3.97
CA LEU A 26 -6.19 5.70 -4.71
C LEU A 26 -6.08 5.46 -6.22
N MET A 27 -5.24 4.52 -6.66
CA MET A 27 -5.11 4.18 -8.07
C MET A 27 -6.40 3.58 -8.64
N THR A 28 -7.01 2.64 -7.91
CA THR A 28 -8.26 1.99 -8.34
C THR A 28 -9.42 2.99 -8.40
N SER A 29 -9.57 3.81 -7.35
CA SER A 29 -10.62 4.83 -7.29
C SER A 29 -10.40 5.94 -8.33
N GLY A 30 -9.14 6.36 -8.54
CA GLY A 30 -8.79 7.32 -9.58
C GLY A 30 -9.13 6.83 -10.99
N LEU A 31 -8.85 5.57 -11.31
CA LEU A 31 -9.19 5.00 -12.61
C LEU A 31 -10.70 4.89 -12.79
N ALA A 32 -11.41 4.46 -11.74
CA ALA A 32 -12.87 4.38 -11.77
C ALA A 32 -13.50 5.76 -12.02
N VAL A 33 -13.04 6.80 -11.32
CA VAL A 33 -13.56 8.16 -11.49
C VAL A 33 -13.22 8.73 -12.86
N TRP A 34 -12.02 8.46 -13.37
CA TRP A 34 -11.64 8.86 -14.72
C TRP A 34 -12.56 8.24 -15.77
N PHE A 35 -12.78 6.92 -15.74
CA PHE A 35 -13.56 6.24 -16.77
C PHE A 35 -15.06 6.58 -16.75
N HIS A 36 -15.64 6.87 -15.59
CA HIS A 36 -17.08 7.12 -15.48
C HIS A 36 -17.45 8.60 -15.54
N PHE A 37 -16.55 9.49 -15.12
CA PHE A 37 -16.84 10.92 -14.99
C PHE A 37 -15.90 11.80 -15.82
N ASN A 38 -14.95 11.21 -16.55
CA ASN A 38 -13.90 11.93 -17.28
C ASN A 38 -13.16 12.96 -16.40
N ASN A 39 -13.04 12.66 -15.10
CA ASN A 39 -12.47 13.54 -14.09
C ASN A 39 -11.20 12.92 -13.50
N MET A 40 -10.10 13.69 -13.48
CA MET A 40 -8.78 13.27 -13.01
C MET A 40 -8.42 13.81 -11.61
N THR A 41 -9.35 14.33 -10.80
CA THR A 41 -9.05 14.89 -9.47
C THR A 41 -8.32 13.92 -8.54
N LEU A 42 -8.57 12.61 -8.65
CA LEU A 42 -7.92 11.59 -7.82
C LEU A 42 -6.58 11.08 -8.38
N MET A 43 -6.17 11.56 -9.56
CA MET A 43 -4.97 11.14 -10.30
C MET A 43 -4.01 12.30 -10.62
N ASN A 44 -4.39 13.55 -10.32
CA ASN A 44 -3.56 14.75 -10.42
C ASN A 44 -2.96 15.10 -9.06
#